data_AF-A0A822BNG4-F1
#
_entry.id   AF-A0A822BNG4-F1
#
_cell.length_a   1.000
_cell.length_b   1.000
_cell.length_c   1.000
_cell.angle_alpha   90.00
_cell.angle_beta   90.00
_cell.angle_gamma   90.00
#
_symmetry.space_group_name_H-M   'P 1'
#
loop_
_entity.id
_entity.type
_entity.pdbx_description
1 polymer ?
#
loop_
_entity_poly.entity_id
_entity_poly.type
_entity_poly.pdbx_seq_one_letter_code
_entity_poly.pdbx_strand_id
1 'polypeptide(L)'
;NRTVYDFDAIVDHSPITTLNNDDEQRRSNVDHLLFDSQFECGNLRKAIQITEEEYDLILRPDINTFRYHQWFYFEVSNMRSDVTYRFNIINFEKINSQFNTGMQPVIFSVCDALSDKPYWRRIGEKISYYKNTYGKKKKIYYTLTFNIRFTYANDICYIAYHYPYTYTTLMTDLVNWSNTYDRTSIYFRQQILCKTLSGNDCPLLTITSFYNQNDLYQNEKQPIPLHEKSYVILTARVHPGESNASWIMKGIIDYLLSDEPTARNLRDRFIFKIIPMLNPDGVING
;
A
#
# COMPACT_ATOMS: atom_id res chain seq x y z
N ASN A 1 -29.98 9.30 -8.51
CA ASN A 1 -28.73 8.93 -7.83
C ASN A 1 -29.09 8.21 -6.54
N ARG A 2 -28.48 7.05 -6.26
CA ARG A 2 -28.67 6.30 -5.00
C ARG A 2 -27.31 6.02 -4.35
N THR A 3 -27.23 6.14 -3.02
CA THR A 3 -26.04 5.70 -2.28
C THR A 3 -26.08 4.18 -2.18
N VAL A 4 -25.05 3.50 -2.69
CA VAL A 4 -24.93 2.04 -2.68
C VAL A 4 -23.88 1.54 -1.70
N TYR A 5 -23.06 2.44 -1.15
CA TYR A 5 -22.09 2.17 -0.11
C TYR A 5 -21.93 3.39 0.79
N ASP A 6 -21.94 3.17 2.10
CA ASP A 6 -21.75 4.21 3.11
C ASP A 6 -20.96 3.65 4.30
N PHE A 7 -19.66 3.89 4.31
CA PHE A 7 -18.74 3.43 5.35
C PHE A 7 -19.18 3.89 6.75
N ASP A 8 -19.64 5.14 6.88
CA ASP A 8 -20.03 5.71 8.16
C ASP A 8 -21.21 4.92 8.76
N ALA A 9 -22.20 4.56 7.93
CA ALA A 9 -23.36 3.79 8.36
C ALA A 9 -23.01 2.34 8.73
N ILE A 10 -22.00 1.75 8.07
CA ILE A 10 -21.57 0.38 8.35
C ILE A 10 -20.84 0.32 9.69
N VAL A 11 -19.92 1.24 9.96
CA VAL A 11 -19.14 1.25 11.21
C VAL A 11 -20.00 1.56 12.44
N ASP A 12 -21.03 2.40 12.29
CA ASP A 12 -21.97 2.70 13.39
C ASP A 12 -22.89 1.52 13.75
N HIS A 13 -23.05 0.53 12.86
CA HIS A 13 -24.05 -0.54 12.99
C HIS A 13 -23.49 -1.96 12.95
N SER A 14 -22.19 -2.14 12.66
CA SER A 14 -21.60 -3.47 12.56
C SER A 14 -20.93 -3.88 13.88
N PRO A 15 -21.19 -5.09 14.41
CA PRO A 15 -20.31 -5.66 15.41
C PRO A 15 -18.91 -5.80 14.83
N ILE A 16 -17.87 -5.76 15.67
CA ILE A 16 -16.50 -6.08 15.27
C ILE A 16 -16.51 -7.48 14.65
N THR A 17 -16.47 -7.56 13.33
CA THR A 17 -16.35 -8.82 12.62
C THR A 17 -14.89 -9.26 12.73
N THR A 18 -14.68 -10.52 13.10
CA THR A 18 -13.37 -11.15 12.95
C THR A 18 -13.02 -11.19 11.47
N LEU A 19 -11.81 -10.73 11.12
CA LEU A 19 -11.28 -10.83 9.75
C LEU A 19 -11.42 -12.27 9.27
N ASN A 20 -12.26 -12.48 8.25
CA ASN A 20 -12.43 -13.72 7.52
C ASN A 20 -12.11 -13.45 6.04
N ASN A 21 -11.83 -14.52 5.30
CA ASN A 21 -11.55 -14.47 3.86
C ASN A 21 -12.66 -15.27 3.16
N ASP A 22 -13.90 -14.80 3.32
CA ASP A 22 -15.12 -15.37 2.72
C ASP A 22 -15.69 -14.47 1.64
N ASP A 23 -14.82 -13.64 1.03
CA ASP A 23 -15.20 -12.66 0.02
C ASP A 23 -16.02 -13.32 -1.10
N GLU A 24 -15.68 -14.55 -1.50
CA GLU A 24 -16.40 -15.31 -2.53
C GLU A 24 -17.88 -15.56 -2.23
N GLN A 25 -18.29 -15.46 -0.96
CA GLN A 25 -19.64 -15.69 -0.48
C GLN A 25 -20.51 -14.44 -0.56
N ARG A 26 -19.94 -13.25 -0.83
CA ARG A 26 -20.64 -11.96 -0.91
C ARG A 26 -21.48 -11.78 -2.20
N ARG A 27 -22.00 -12.86 -2.78
CA ARG A 27 -22.91 -12.79 -3.93
C ARG A 27 -24.24 -12.19 -3.49
N SER A 28 -24.64 -11.10 -4.14
CA SER A 28 -25.88 -10.39 -3.84
C SER A 28 -26.75 -10.29 -5.09
N ASN A 29 -28.07 -10.38 -4.91
CA ASN A 29 -29.04 -10.25 -6.01
C ASN A 29 -29.42 -8.79 -6.31
N VAL A 30 -28.48 -7.85 -6.11
CA VAL A 30 -28.70 -6.43 -6.38
C VAL A 30 -28.30 -6.07 -7.81
N ASP A 31 -28.89 -4.99 -8.32
CA ASP A 31 -28.71 -4.48 -9.68
C ASP A 31 -27.60 -3.40 -9.79
N HIS A 32 -26.66 -3.38 -8.84
CA HIS A 32 -25.54 -2.43 -8.81
C HIS A 32 -24.25 -3.07 -8.32
N LEU A 33 -23.13 -2.39 -8.57
CA LEU A 33 -21.85 -2.75 -7.97
C LEU A 33 -21.92 -2.65 -6.44
N LEU A 34 -21.28 -3.60 -5.78
CA LEU A 34 -21.01 -3.55 -4.35
C LEU A 34 -19.62 -2.97 -4.12
N PHE A 35 -19.43 -2.34 -2.96
CA PHE A 35 -18.16 -1.76 -2.56
C PHE A 35 -17.86 -2.10 -1.11
N ASP A 36 -16.57 -2.21 -0.78
CA ASP A 36 -16.09 -2.32 0.60
C ASP A 36 -14.72 -1.66 0.74
N SER A 37 -14.42 -1.20 1.95
CA SER A 37 -13.11 -0.61 2.31
C SER A 37 -12.73 -0.89 3.77
N GLN A 38 -13.40 -1.85 4.43
CA GLN A 38 -13.15 -2.24 5.82
C GLN A 38 -12.01 -3.25 5.95
N PHE A 39 -10.85 -2.89 5.41
CA PHE A 39 -9.64 -3.71 5.47
C PHE A 39 -8.41 -2.81 5.60
N GLU A 40 -7.27 -3.40 5.92
CA GLU A 40 -6.01 -2.68 6.09
C GLU A 40 -5.65 -1.86 4.85
N CYS A 41 -5.30 -0.58 5.03
CA CYS A 41 -5.06 0.41 3.97
C CYS A 41 -6.32 0.82 3.18
N GLY A 42 -7.51 0.27 3.45
CA GLY A 42 -8.73 0.58 2.72
C GLY A 42 -9.12 2.05 2.85
N ASN A 43 -9.48 2.71 1.75
CA ASN A 43 -10.04 4.06 1.76
C ASN A 43 -11.07 4.25 0.64
N LEU A 44 -12.33 4.21 1.07
CA LEU A 44 -13.51 4.71 0.37
C LEU A 44 -14.54 5.02 1.44
N ARG A 45 -15.17 6.20 1.38
CA ARG A 45 -16.20 6.61 2.34
C ARG A 45 -17.60 6.30 1.82
N LYS A 46 -17.89 6.69 0.58
CA LYS A 46 -19.22 6.50 -0.03
C LYS A 46 -19.11 6.20 -1.52
N ALA A 47 -20.04 5.40 -2.03
CA ALA A 47 -20.27 5.24 -3.46
C ALA A 47 -21.72 5.60 -3.79
N ILE A 48 -21.90 6.48 -4.76
CA ILE A 48 -23.18 6.99 -5.22
C ILE A 48 -23.34 6.59 -6.67
N GLN A 49 -24.33 5.75 -6.95
CA GLN A 49 -24.66 5.37 -8.31
C GLN A 49 -25.41 6.53 -9.00
N ILE A 50 -24.83 6.99 -10.11
CA ILE A 50 -25.35 8.08 -10.95
C ILE A 50 -26.20 7.50 -12.09
N THR A 51 -25.64 6.51 -12.80
CA THR A 51 -26.33 5.69 -13.80
C THR A 51 -26.04 4.21 -13.54
N GLU A 52 -26.59 3.30 -14.34
CA GLU A 52 -26.36 1.86 -14.18
C GLU A 52 -24.84 1.51 -14.12
N GLU A 53 -24.03 2.15 -14.96
CA GLU A 53 -22.58 1.94 -15.05
C GLU A 53 -21.71 3.11 -14.56
N GLU A 54 -22.27 4.12 -13.88
CA GLU A 54 -21.50 5.29 -13.40
C GLU A 54 -21.63 5.51 -11.90
N TYR A 55 -20.48 5.72 -11.24
CA TYR A 55 -20.40 5.89 -9.79
C TYR A 55 -19.54 7.10 -9.43
N ASP A 56 -20.13 7.99 -8.62
CA ASP A 56 -19.39 9.02 -7.90
C ASP A 56 -18.92 8.45 -6.55
N LEU A 57 -17.62 8.56 -6.30
CA LEU A 57 -16.93 8.02 -5.15
C LEU A 57 -16.38 9.15 -4.27
N ILE A 58 -16.51 9.00 -2.96
CA ILE A 58 -16.03 9.96 -1.97
C ILE A 58 -15.03 9.26 -1.07
N LEU A 59 -13.82 9.80 -0.96
CA LEU A 59 -12.77 9.30 -0.07
C LEU A 59 -12.94 9.84 1.36
N ARG A 60 -12.36 9.14 2.33
CA ARG A 60 -12.14 9.67 3.68
C ARG A 60 -10.93 10.59 3.67
N PRO A 61 -10.92 11.67 4.48
CA PRO A 61 -9.70 12.43 4.71
C PRO A 61 -8.69 11.58 5.48
N ASP A 62 -7.41 11.93 5.37
CA ASP A 62 -6.35 11.34 6.21
C ASP A 62 -6.74 11.45 7.69
N ILE A 63 -6.47 10.39 8.46
CA ILE A 63 -6.82 10.30 9.89
C ILE A 63 -6.27 11.50 10.67
N ASN A 64 -7.05 11.99 11.64
CA ASN A 64 -6.77 13.22 12.42
C ASN A 64 -6.71 14.51 11.59
N THR A 65 -7.22 14.50 10.35
CA THR A 65 -7.33 15.70 9.52
C THR A 65 -8.72 15.86 8.91
N PHE A 66 -9.02 17.07 8.43
CA PHE A 66 -10.24 17.37 7.64
C PHE A 66 -9.92 17.67 6.17
N ARG A 67 -8.71 17.27 5.72
CA ARG A 67 -8.12 17.58 4.42
C ARG A 67 -7.40 16.33 3.91
N TYR A 68 -6.70 16.47 2.79
CA TYR A 68 -5.90 15.40 2.17
C TYR A 68 -6.76 14.19 1.79
N HIS A 69 -7.22 14.21 0.55
CA HIS A 69 -7.93 13.10 -0.07
C HIS A 69 -7.10 12.73 -1.29
N GLN A 70 -6.33 11.63 -1.19
CA GLN A 70 -5.46 11.21 -2.28
C GLN A 70 -5.42 9.70 -2.45
N TRP A 71 -5.20 8.97 -1.36
CA TRP A 71 -5.16 7.53 -1.38
C TRP A 71 -6.57 6.97 -1.53
N PHE A 72 -6.73 5.99 -2.41
CA PHE A 72 -7.94 5.19 -2.51
C PHE A 72 -7.52 3.73 -2.59
N TYR A 73 -8.27 2.87 -1.91
CA TYR A 73 -8.12 1.43 -1.98
C TYR A 73 -9.45 0.81 -1.53
N PHE A 74 -10.15 0.16 -2.44
CA PHE A 74 -11.49 -0.36 -2.18
C PHE A 74 -11.74 -1.63 -2.99
N GLU A 75 -12.58 -2.50 -2.44
CA GLU A 75 -13.16 -3.64 -3.12
C GLU A 75 -14.33 -3.19 -3.98
N VAL A 76 -14.51 -3.84 -5.12
CA VAL A 76 -15.69 -3.78 -5.98
C VAL A 76 -16.07 -5.21 -6.31
N SER A 77 -17.36 -5.53 -6.24
CA SER A 77 -17.90 -6.83 -6.65
C SER A 77 -19.27 -6.67 -7.32
N ASN A 78 -19.90 -7.78 -7.71
CA ASN A 78 -21.18 -7.81 -8.42
C ASN A 78 -21.17 -7.07 -9.78
N MET A 79 -20.04 -7.06 -10.47
CA MET A 79 -19.92 -6.51 -11.82
C MET A 79 -20.41 -7.50 -12.88
N ARG A 80 -20.86 -6.93 -14.01
CA ARG A 80 -21.04 -7.68 -15.25
C ARG A 80 -19.73 -7.74 -16.03
N SER A 81 -19.46 -8.90 -16.62
CA SER A 81 -18.36 -9.07 -17.57
C SER A 81 -18.60 -8.19 -18.80
N ASP A 82 -17.51 -7.66 -19.35
CA ASP A 82 -17.48 -6.89 -20.60
C ASP A 82 -18.28 -5.58 -20.63
N VAL A 83 -18.74 -5.13 -19.46
CA VAL A 83 -19.39 -3.82 -19.28
C VAL A 83 -18.36 -2.80 -18.82
N THR A 84 -18.43 -1.60 -19.38
CA THR A 84 -17.57 -0.48 -18.99
C THR A 84 -18.23 0.34 -17.90
N TYR A 85 -17.60 0.35 -16.73
CA TYR A 85 -18.01 1.17 -15.60
C TYR A 85 -17.15 2.42 -15.52
N ARG A 86 -17.79 3.57 -15.28
CA ARG A 86 -17.12 4.85 -15.05
C ARG A 86 -17.10 5.15 -13.55
N PHE A 87 -15.92 5.39 -13.02
CA PHE A 87 -15.72 5.83 -11.64
C PHE A 87 -15.23 7.27 -11.63
N ASN A 88 -15.87 8.10 -10.82
CA ASN A 88 -15.48 9.49 -10.58
C ASN A 88 -15.16 9.65 -9.08
N ILE A 89 -13.90 9.84 -8.71
CA ILE A 89 -13.57 10.20 -7.33
C ILE A 89 -13.58 11.72 -7.22
N ILE A 90 -14.54 12.27 -6.47
CA ILE A 90 -14.97 13.67 -6.61
C ILE A 90 -14.42 14.65 -5.58
N ASN A 91 -13.63 14.20 -4.60
CA ASN A 91 -13.18 15.03 -3.48
C ASN A 91 -11.67 15.18 -3.34
N PHE A 92 -10.88 14.99 -4.40
CA PHE A 92 -9.45 15.29 -4.36
C PHE A 92 -9.19 16.79 -4.12
N GLU A 93 -8.12 17.13 -3.38
CA GLU A 93 -7.77 18.53 -3.08
C GLU A 93 -6.54 19.05 -3.86
N LYS A 94 -5.73 18.17 -4.45
CA LYS A 94 -4.50 18.59 -5.16
C LYS A 94 -4.83 19.22 -6.50
N ILE A 95 -4.16 20.32 -6.85
CA ILE A 95 -4.41 21.00 -8.14
C ILE A 95 -4.01 20.15 -9.35
N ASN A 96 -2.93 19.38 -9.21
CA ASN A 96 -2.36 18.55 -10.27
C ASN A 96 -2.28 17.09 -9.82
N SER A 97 -2.27 16.18 -10.80
CA SER A 97 -2.21 14.75 -10.56
C SER A 97 -1.39 14.06 -11.63
N GLN A 98 -0.63 13.03 -11.24
CA GLN A 98 0.13 12.17 -12.17
C GLN A 98 -0.79 11.36 -13.09
N PHE A 99 -2.09 11.27 -12.78
CA PHE A 99 -3.08 10.71 -13.69
C PHE A 99 -3.19 11.50 -15.01
N ASN A 100 -2.89 12.80 -15.00
CA ASN A 100 -2.79 13.61 -16.24
C ASN A 100 -1.51 13.36 -17.04
N THR A 101 -0.55 12.60 -16.50
CA THR A 101 0.75 12.30 -17.12
C THR A 101 0.96 10.80 -17.33
N GLY A 102 -0.12 10.00 -17.29
CA GLY A 102 -0.08 8.58 -17.65
C GLY A 102 -0.08 7.60 -16.47
N MET A 103 -0.21 8.07 -15.22
CA MET A 103 -0.50 7.17 -14.11
C MET A 103 -1.84 6.46 -14.33
N GLN A 104 -1.93 5.22 -13.87
CA GLN A 104 -3.11 4.37 -13.93
C GLN A 104 -3.38 3.77 -12.55
N PRO A 105 -4.65 3.62 -12.11
CA PRO A 105 -4.96 2.83 -10.94
C PRO A 105 -4.48 1.39 -11.14
N VAL A 106 -4.35 0.66 -10.04
CA VAL A 106 -4.04 -0.76 -10.07
C VAL A 106 -5.24 -1.57 -9.62
N ILE A 107 -5.38 -2.77 -10.17
CA ILE A 107 -6.42 -3.73 -9.81
C ILE A 107 -5.81 -5.07 -9.43
N PHE A 108 -6.41 -5.72 -8.44
CA PHE A 108 -6.21 -7.12 -8.11
C PHE A 108 -7.55 -7.84 -8.30
N SER A 109 -7.57 -8.91 -9.09
CA SER A 109 -8.77 -9.73 -9.33
C SER A 109 -8.62 -11.06 -8.60
N VAL A 110 -9.62 -11.44 -7.82
CA VAL A 110 -9.63 -12.74 -7.13
C VAL A 110 -9.75 -13.88 -8.15
N CYS A 111 -10.56 -13.73 -9.19
CA CYS A 111 -10.61 -14.72 -10.28
C CYS A 111 -9.24 -14.92 -10.97
N ASP A 112 -8.50 -13.85 -11.26
CA ASP A 112 -7.14 -13.95 -11.81
C ASP A 112 -6.20 -14.64 -10.81
N ALA A 113 -6.27 -14.28 -9.52
CA ALA A 113 -5.45 -14.89 -8.47
C ALA A 113 -5.67 -16.39 -8.33
N LEU A 114 -6.93 -16.85 -8.36
CA LEU A 114 -7.31 -18.26 -8.35
C LEU A 114 -6.92 -19.00 -9.64
N SER A 115 -6.64 -18.26 -10.72
CA SER A 115 -6.18 -18.78 -12.00
C SER A 115 -4.66 -18.63 -12.19
N ASP A 116 -3.90 -18.77 -11.10
CA ASP A 116 -2.43 -18.67 -11.04
C ASP A 116 -1.84 -17.32 -11.48
N LYS A 117 -2.62 -16.23 -11.35
CA LYS A 117 -2.16 -14.84 -11.62
C LYS A 117 -2.37 -13.92 -10.40
N PRO A 118 -1.76 -14.21 -9.23
CA PRO A 118 -1.98 -13.46 -8.00
C PRO A 118 -1.17 -12.16 -7.96
N TYR A 119 -1.36 -11.28 -8.95
CA TYR A 119 -0.62 -10.02 -9.03
C TYR A 119 -1.50 -8.82 -9.36
N TRP A 120 -1.05 -7.66 -8.90
CA TRP A 120 -1.62 -6.37 -9.24
C TRP A 120 -1.24 -5.98 -10.67
N ARG A 121 -2.19 -5.39 -11.41
CA ARG A 121 -1.92 -4.84 -12.74
C ARG A 121 -2.49 -3.44 -12.88
N ARG A 122 -1.87 -2.61 -13.73
CA ARG A 122 -2.44 -1.31 -14.09
C ARG A 122 -3.74 -1.51 -14.86
N ILE A 123 -4.72 -0.65 -14.61
CA ILE A 123 -6.00 -0.63 -15.30
C ILE A 123 -6.45 0.82 -15.49
N GLY A 124 -7.56 1.02 -16.19
CA GLY A 124 -8.17 2.32 -16.36
C GLY A 124 -7.94 2.87 -17.77
N GLU A 125 -9.03 3.26 -18.40
CA GLU A 125 -9.05 3.98 -19.68
C GLU A 125 -9.76 5.32 -19.51
N LYS A 126 -9.60 6.22 -20.48
CA LYS A 126 -10.22 7.56 -20.47
C LYS A 126 -9.99 8.31 -19.16
N ILE A 127 -8.76 8.18 -18.63
CA ILE A 127 -8.38 8.78 -17.36
C ILE A 127 -8.28 10.29 -17.52
N SER A 128 -8.92 11.04 -16.63
CA SER A 128 -8.80 12.50 -16.59
C SER A 128 -8.85 13.01 -15.16
N TYR A 129 -8.10 14.08 -14.89
CA TYR A 129 -8.11 14.77 -13.61
C TYR A 129 -8.36 16.26 -13.80
N TYR A 130 -9.47 16.76 -13.29
CA TYR A 130 -9.96 18.12 -13.56
C TYR A 130 -10.65 18.76 -12.35
N LYS A 131 -10.67 20.09 -12.31
CA LYS A 131 -11.36 20.86 -11.27
C LYS A 131 -12.88 20.67 -11.39
N ASN A 132 -13.56 20.43 -10.28
CA ASN A 132 -15.02 20.27 -10.24
C ASN A 132 -15.72 21.41 -9.48
N THR A 133 -17.05 21.32 -9.40
CA THR A 133 -17.93 22.31 -8.76
C THR A 133 -18.51 21.84 -7.42
N TYR A 134 -18.08 20.67 -6.91
CA TYR A 134 -18.58 20.11 -5.66
C TYR A 134 -18.03 20.82 -4.41
N GLY A 135 -17.00 21.63 -4.57
CA GLY A 135 -16.43 22.46 -3.51
C GLY A 135 -17.44 23.45 -2.93
N LYS A 136 -17.57 23.47 -1.59
CA LYS A 136 -18.37 24.48 -0.87
C LYS A 136 -17.46 25.59 -0.34
N LYS A 137 -17.89 26.85 -0.45
CA LYS A 137 -17.17 28.05 0.01
C LYS A 137 -15.78 28.15 -0.65
N LYS A 138 -14.71 28.28 0.16
CA LYS A 138 -13.31 28.41 -0.30
C LYS A 138 -12.63 27.07 -0.61
N LYS A 139 -13.29 25.92 -0.41
CA LYS A 139 -12.71 24.61 -0.74
C LYS A 139 -12.96 24.30 -2.22
N ILE A 140 -11.89 23.99 -2.94
CA ILE A 140 -11.93 23.53 -4.32
C ILE A 140 -11.64 22.03 -4.31
N TYR A 141 -12.47 21.27 -5.01
CA TYR A 141 -12.25 19.85 -5.24
C TYR A 141 -11.97 19.58 -6.72
N TYR A 142 -11.32 18.45 -6.93
CA TYR A 142 -10.96 17.91 -8.23
C TYR A 142 -11.54 16.51 -8.35
N THR A 143 -11.86 16.13 -9.58
CA THR A 143 -12.36 14.82 -9.93
C THR A 143 -11.28 14.03 -10.66
N LEU A 144 -11.02 12.81 -10.21
CA LEU A 144 -10.36 11.78 -11.01
C LEU A 144 -11.44 10.90 -11.63
N THR A 145 -11.52 10.86 -12.96
CA THR A 145 -12.40 9.96 -13.70
C THR A 145 -11.58 8.88 -14.39
N PHE A 146 -12.03 7.64 -14.35
CA PHE A 146 -11.47 6.54 -15.13
C PHE A 146 -12.53 5.47 -15.42
N ASN A 147 -12.36 4.79 -16.54
CA ASN A 147 -13.22 3.70 -16.96
C ASN A 147 -12.55 2.35 -16.73
N ILE A 148 -13.30 1.36 -16.24
CA ILE A 148 -12.84 -0.02 -16.10
C ILE A 148 -13.84 -0.93 -16.81
N ARG A 149 -13.32 -1.84 -17.62
CA ARG A 149 -14.06 -2.99 -18.15
C ARG A 149 -13.61 -4.24 -17.42
N PHE A 150 -14.52 -4.88 -16.71
CA PHE A 150 -14.21 -6.09 -15.95
C PHE A 150 -14.28 -7.33 -16.84
N THR A 151 -13.35 -8.27 -16.61
CA THR A 151 -13.23 -9.48 -17.42
C THR A 151 -14.22 -10.55 -16.98
N TYR A 152 -14.35 -10.78 -15.67
CA TYR A 152 -15.24 -11.81 -15.13
C TYR A 152 -16.49 -11.17 -14.55
N ALA A 153 -17.63 -11.84 -14.72
CA ALA A 153 -18.85 -11.48 -14.01
C ALA A 153 -18.75 -12.00 -12.58
N ASN A 154 -19.24 -11.21 -11.62
CA ASN A 154 -19.24 -11.57 -10.19
C ASN A 154 -17.83 -11.85 -9.61
N ASP A 155 -16.80 -11.20 -10.16
CA ASP A 155 -15.47 -11.17 -9.56
C ASP A 155 -15.48 -10.33 -8.27
N ILE A 156 -14.37 -10.42 -7.55
CA ILE A 156 -14.03 -9.53 -6.45
C ILE A 156 -12.73 -8.88 -6.84
N CYS A 157 -12.82 -7.57 -7.07
CA CYS A 157 -11.71 -6.78 -7.55
C CYS A 157 -11.37 -5.72 -6.52
N TYR A 158 -10.10 -5.62 -6.17
CA TYR A 158 -9.63 -4.49 -5.39
C TYR A 158 -8.97 -3.47 -6.29
N ILE A 159 -9.35 -2.21 -6.16
CA ILE A 159 -8.83 -1.09 -6.95
C ILE A 159 -8.10 -0.13 -6.01
N ALA A 160 -6.86 0.22 -6.34
CA ALA A 160 -6.02 1.10 -5.52
C ALA A 160 -5.33 2.21 -6.31
N TYR A 161 -4.97 3.28 -5.61
CA TYR A 161 -4.22 4.42 -6.15
C TYR A 161 -2.86 3.99 -6.72
N HIS A 162 -2.15 3.12 -6.00
CA HIS A 162 -0.88 2.53 -6.40
C HIS A 162 -0.76 1.13 -5.76
N TYR A 163 0.25 0.33 -6.15
CA TYR A 163 0.50 -1.00 -5.58
C TYR A 163 0.53 -0.96 -4.04
N PRO A 164 -0.48 -1.53 -3.34
CA PRO A 164 -0.51 -1.47 -1.90
C PRO A 164 0.70 -2.20 -1.28
N TYR A 165 1.10 -1.74 -0.10
CA TYR A 165 2.06 -2.45 0.75
C TYR A 165 1.62 -2.15 2.18
N THR A 166 1.02 -3.15 2.82
CA THR A 166 0.35 -2.99 4.10
C THR A 166 1.34 -3.10 5.26
N TYR A 167 0.92 -2.72 6.46
CA TYR A 167 1.73 -2.92 7.66
C TYR A 167 1.83 -4.42 8.00
N THR A 168 0.79 -5.22 7.75
CA THR A 168 0.87 -6.69 7.83
C THR A 168 1.88 -7.27 6.84
N THR A 169 1.96 -6.76 5.60
CA THR A 169 3.02 -7.13 4.65
C THR A 169 4.39 -6.84 5.22
N LEU A 170 4.60 -5.66 5.82
CA LEU A 170 5.85 -5.32 6.49
C LEU A 170 6.19 -6.31 7.61
N MET A 171 5.24 -6.62 8.48
CA MET A 171 5.45 -7.55 9.59
C MET A 171 5.84 -8.94 9.08
N THR A 172 5.23 -9.39 7.99
CA THR A 172 5.56 -10.66 7.33
C THR A 172 6.97 -10.63 6.75
N ASP A 173 7.33 -9.55 6.06
CA ASP A 173 8.68 -9.37 5.51
C ASP A 173 9.75 -9.34 6.61
N LEU A 174 9.49 -8.71 7.76
CA LEU A 174 10.40 -8.72 8.92
C LEU A 174 10.65 -10.13 9.45
N VAL A 175 9.61 -10.97 9.53
CA VAL A 175 9.73 -12.37 9.92
C VAL A 175 10.55 -13.14 8.88
N ASN A 176 10.27 -12.95 7.59
CA ASN A 176 11.01 -13.59 6.50
C ASN A 176 12.50 -13.20 6.54
N TRP A 177 12.81 -11.90 6.61
CA TRP A 177 14.17 -11.40 6.70
C TRP A 177 14.92 -11.94 7.92
N SER A 178 14.25 -12.20 9.04
CA SER A 178 14.88 -12.81 10.22
C SER A 178 15.27 -14.28 10.02
N ASN A 179 14.72 -14.94 9.01
CA ASN A 179 14.86 -16.37 8.75
C ASN A 179 15.69 -16.71 7.51
N THR A 180 15.92 -15.77 6.58
CA THR A 180 16.50 -16.08 5.27
C THR A 180 17.95 -15.63 5.05
N TYR A 181 18.54 -14.86 5.97
CA TYR A 181 19.89 -14.33 5.79
C TYR A 181 21.00 -15.27 6.25
N ASP A 182 22.20 -15.14 5.67
CA ASP A 182 23.39 -15.85 6.16
C ASP A 182 23.84 -15.29 7.52
N ARG A 183 23.53 -16.04 8.57
CA ARG A 183 23.87 -15.72 9.96
C ARG A 183 25.37 -15.76 10.26
N THR A 184 26.19 -16.35 9.37
CA THR A 184 27.64 -16.45 9.57
C THR A 184 28.38 -15.18 9.15
N SER A 185 27.85 -14.45 8.16
CA SER A 185 28.50 -13.24 7.61
C SER A 185 27.71 -11.95 7.86
N ILE A 186 26.40 -12.03 8.09
CA ILE A 186 25.53 -10.85 8.20
C ILE A 186 25.01 -10.66 9.61
N TYR A 187 25.32 -9.51 10.21
CA TYR A 187 24.65 -9.04 11.41
C TYR A 187 23.32 -8.40 11.02
N PHE A 188 22.23 -8.99 11.47
CA PHE A 188 20.88 -8.45 11.34
C PHE A 188 20.25 -8.34 12.72
N ARG A 189 19.72 -7.17 13.07
CA ARG A 189 18.97 -6.96 14.30
C ARG A 189 17.72 -6.15 14.04
N GLN A 190 16.58 -6.70 14.44
CA GLN A 190 15.31 -5.99 14.52
C GLN A 190 15.12 -5.41 15.94
N GLN A 191 14.69 -4.17 15.99
CA GLN A 191 14.31 -3.47 17.22
C GLN A 191 12.97 -2.76 17.01
N ILE A 192 12.31 -2.41 18.11
CA ILE A 192 11.21 -1.45 18.12
C ILE A 192 11.83 -0.09 18.41
N LEU A 193 11.73 0.84 17.45
CA LEU A 193 12.18 2.23 17.63
C LEU A 193 11.29 2.95 18.64
N CYS A 194 9.98 2.85 18.42
CA CYS A 194 8.94 3.44 19.25
C CYS A 194 7.59 2.77 18.97
N LYS A 195 6.58 3.12 19.76
CA LYS A 195 5.18 2.87 19.46
C LYS A 195 4.58 4.10 18.79
N THR A 196 3.69 3.89 17.82
CA THR A 196 2.92 4.96 17.19
C THR A 196 1.77 5.44 18.10
N LEU A 197 0.98 6.42 17.65
CA LEU A 197 -0.14 6.95 18.43
C LEU A 197 -1.24 5.89 18.64
N SER A 198 -1.45 5.01 17.67
CA SER A 198 -2.37 3.87 17.79
C SER A 198 -1.74 2.63 18.44
N GLY A 199 -0.50 2.72 18.94
CA GLY A 199 0.17 1.62 19.65
C GLY A 199 0.82 0.56 18.75
N ASN A 200 0.93 0.82 17.44
CA ASN A 200 1.63 -0.05 16.50
C ASN A 200 3.15 0.07 16.69
N ASP A 201 3.89 -0.99 16.36
CA ASP A 201 5.35 -0.97 16.39
C ASP A 201 5.93 -0.21 15.20
N CYS A 202 6.88 0.68 15.48
CA CYS A 202 7.73 1.28 14.44
C CYS A 202 9.07 0.54 14.42
N PRO A 203 9.33 -0.36 13.45
CA PRO A 203 10.52 -1.20 13.44
C PRO A 203 11.78 -0.41 13.02
N LEU A 204 12.91 -0.75 13.65
CA LEU A 204 14.26 -0.33 13.25
C LEU A 204 15.12 -1.58 12.99
N LEU A 205 15.67 -1.66 11.78
CA LEU A 205 16.59 -2.70 11.37
C LEU A 205 18.03 -2.20 11.43
N THR A 206 18.92 -3.05 11.91
CA THR A 206 20.38 -2.84 11.83
C THR A 206 20.98 -3.93 10.95
N ILE A 207 21.69 -3.53 9.89
CA ILE A 207 22.35 -4.46 8.96
C ILE A 207 23.81 -4.06 8.80
N THR A 208 24.74 -4.99 9.01
CA THR A 208 26.19 -4.82 8.76
C THR A 208 26.85 -6.20 8.66
N SER A 209 28.14 -6.28 8.35
CA SER A 209 28.89 -7.55 8.44
C SER A 209 29.40 -7.79 9.85
N PHE A 210 29.47 -9.07 10.23
CA PHE A 210 30.21 -9.47 11.42
C PHE A 210 31.70 -9.34 11.19
N TYR A 211 32.44 -8.96 12.24
CA TYR A 211 33.88 -9.14 12.25
C TYR A 211 34.17 -10.63 12.45
N ASN A 212 34.57 -11.34 11.39
CA ASN A 212 35.03 -12.72 11.53
C ASN A 212 36.55 -12.71 11.68
N GLN A 213 37.06 -13.11 12.86
CA GLN A 213 38.51 -13.23 13.08
C GLN A 213 39.19 -14.18 12.07
N ASN A 214 38.43 -15.11 11.49
CA ASN A 214 38.92 -16.02 10.46
C ASN A 214 39.18 -15.34 9.10
N ASP A 215 38.56 -14.19 8.81
CA ASP A 215 38.78 -13.44 7.57
C ASP A 215 40.15 -12.72 7.54
N LEU A 216 40.78 -12.56 8.72
CA LEU A 216 42.14 -12.00 8.85
C LEU A 216 43.20 -12.84 8.15
N TYR A 217 42.94 -14.13 7.96
CA TYR A 217 43.89 -15.08 7.38
C TYR A 217 43.69 -15.32 5.88
N GLN A 218 42.61 -14.80 5.28
CA GLN A 218 42.24 -15.06 3.88
C GLN A 218 42.22 -13.82 2.98
N ASN A 219 42.10 -12.61 3.53
CA ASN A 219 42.01 -11.37 2.76
C ASN A 219 43.18 -10.40 3.06
N GLU A 220 43.78 -9.82 2.02
CA GLU A 220 44.84 -8.80 2.14
C GLU A 220 44.36 -7.46 2.78
N LYS A 221 43.04 -7.29 2.96
CA LYS A 221 42.45 -6.10 3.59
C LYS A 221 41.94 -6.41 4.99
N GLN A 222 42.49 -5.68 5.96
CA GLN A 222 42.02 -5.70 7.34
C GLN A 222 40.54 -5.24 7.40
N PRO A 223 39.64 -6.01 8.03
CA PRO A 223 38.24 -5.63 8.19
C PRO A 223 38.12 -4.37 9.05
N ILE A 224 37.22 -3.45 8.66
CA ILE A 224 36.99 -2.18 9.38
C ILE A 224 36.30 -2.48 10.72
N PRO A 225 36.89 -2.09 11.88
CA PRO A 225 36.26 -2.27 13.18
C PRO A 225 34.88 -1.60 13.24
N LEU A 226 33.93 -2.20 13.96
CA LEU A 226 32.55 -1.68 14.04
C LEU A 226 32.46 -0.22 14.50
N HIS A 227 33.36 0.23 15.37
CA HIS A 227 33.39 1.61 15.89
C HIS A 227 33.94 2.63 14.87
N GLU A 228 34.59 2.17 13.80
CA GLU A 228 35.08 2.99 12.69
C GLU A 228 34.13 2.99 11.48
N LYS A 229 33.18 2.04 11.42
CA LYS A 229 32.18 1.99 10.35
C LYS A 229 31.26 3.20 10.42
N SER A 230 31.00 3.81 9.26
CA SER A 230 30.07 4.93 9.13
C SER A 230 28.61 4.45 9.16
N TYR A 231 27.72 5.29 9.68
CA TYR A 231 26.29 4.99 9.69
C TYR A 231 25.61 5.47 8.41
N VAL A 232 24.72 4.64 7.87
CA VAL A 232 23.78 5.01 6.80
C VAL A 232 22.38 4.85 7.34
N ILE A 233 21.61 5.94 7.40
CA ILE A 233 20.22 5.93 7.87
C ILE A 233 19.30 5.97 6.66
N LEU A 234 18.41 4.99 6.56
CA LEU A 234 17.40 4.91 5.51
C LEU A 234 16.00 4.91 6.15
N THR A 235 15.09 5.70 5.59
CA THR A 235 13.71 5.77 6.08
C THR A 235 12.73 5.79 4.91
N ALA A 236 11.53 5.24 5.10
CA ALA A 236 10.48 5.22 4.10
C ALA A 236 9.08 5.38 4.72
N ARG A 237 8.08 5.67 3.86
CA ARG A 237 6.66 5.85 4.21
C ARG A 237 6.42 6.85 5.35
N VAL A 238 6.97 8.06 5.20
CA VAL A 238 6.55 9.21 6.02
C VAL A 238 5.11 9.58 5.68
N HIS A 239 4.82 9.70 4.38
CA HIS A 239 3.47 9.80 3.88
C HIS A 239 2.91 8.39 3.64
N PRO A 240 1.75 8.05 4.23
CA PRO A 240 1.25 6.67 4.21
C PRO A 240 0.82 6.22 2.81
N GLY A 241 0.27 7.13 2.00
CA GLY A 241 -0.17 6.83 0.62
C GLY A 241 0.95 6.65 -0.41
N GLU A 242 2.23 6.88 -0.07
CA GLU A 242 3.38 6.73 -0.97
C GLU A 242 3.94 5.30 -0.94
N SER A 243 3.09 4.32 -1.27
CA SER A 243 3.39 2.89 -1.10
C SER A 243 4.59 2.38 -1.90
N ASN A 244 4.93 3.05 -3.01
CA ASN A 244 6.13 2.78 -3.80
C ASN A 244 7.42 2.83 -2.95
N ALA A 245 7.48 3.68 -1.93
CA ALA A 245 8.63 3.78 -1.04
C ALA A 245 8.88 2.48 -0.26
N SER A 246 7.81 1.75 0.13
CA SER A 246 7.95 0.45 0.79
C SER A 246 8.52 -0.61 -0.13
N TRP A 247 8.07 -0.67 -1.38
CA TRP A 247 8.58 -1.63 -2.36
C TRP A 247 10.07 -1.40 -2.66
N ILE A 248 10.49 -0.14 -2.80
CA ILE A 248 11.91 0.21 -2.94
C ILE A 248 12.69 -0.21 -1.69
N MET A 249 12.16 0.10 -0.50
CA MET A 249 12.82 -0.25 0.76
C MET A 249 12.94 -1.77 0.94
N LYS A 250 11.92 -2.53 0.56
CA LYS A 250 11.95 -4.00 0.56
C LYS A 250 13.11 -4.51 -0.30
N GLY A 251 13.22 -4.02 -1.54
CA GLY A 251 14.30 -4.40 -2.44
C GLY A 251 15.70 -4.02 -1.92
N ILE A 252 15.84 -2.85 -1.27
CA ILE A 252 17.10 -2.45 -0.63
C ILE A 252 17.47 -3.44 0.49
N ILE A 253 16.52 -3.82 1.34
CA ILE A 253 16.76 -4.75 2.44
C ILE A 253 17.08 -6.14 1.91
N ASP A 254 16.31 -6.66 0.95
CA ASP A 254 16.57 -7.94 0.27
C ASP A 254 18.00 -7.96 -0.30
N TYR A 255 18.41 -6.87 -0.99
CA TYR A 255 19.75 -6.74 -1.54
C TYR A 255 20.83 -6.71 -0.45
N LEU A 256 20.63 -5.93 0.62
CA LEU A 256 21.57 -5.84 1.74
C LEU A 256 21.66 -7.15 2.54
N LEU A 257 20.67 -8.05 2.45
CA LEU A 257 20.70 -9.38 3.06
C LEU A 257 21.21 -10.48 2.12
N SER A 258 21.50 -10.15 0.86
CA SER A 258 21.99 -11.10 -0.13
C SER A 258 23.51 -11.34 -0.08
N ASP A 259 23.94 -12.36 -0.82
CA ASP A 259 25.35 -12.71 -1.08
C ASP A 259 25.96 -11.97 -2.28
N GLU A 260 25.33 -10.89 -2.74
CA GLU A 260 25.91 -10.07 -3.79
C GLU A 260 27.24 -9.45 -3.34
N PRO A 261 28.32 -9.51 -4.13
CA PRO A 261 29.64 -8.99 -3.74
C PRO A 261 29.61 -7.51 -3.33
N THR A 262 28.83 -6.71 -4.04
CA THR A 262 28.66 -5.28 -3.73
C THR A 262 27.87 -5.08 -2.44
N ALA A 263 26.87 -5.92 -2.14
CA ALA A 263 26.15 -5.87 -0.87
C ALA A 263 27.07 -6.23 0.32
N ARG A 264 27.92 -7.25 0.17
CA ARG A 264 28.99 -7.56 1.15
C ARG A 264 29.91 -6.36 1.36
N ASN A 265 30.42 -5.76 0.29
CA ASN A 265 31.32 -4.61 0.38
C ASN A 265 30.69 -3.42 1.13
N LEU A 266 29.39 -3.17 0.90
CA LEU A 266 28.64 -2.15 1.63
C LEU A 266 28.54 -2.50 3.12
N ARG A 267 28.18 -3.74 3.46
CA ARG A 267 28.11 -4.22 4.85
C ARG A 267 29.45 -4.16 5.59
N ASP A 268 30.57 -4.33 4.88
CA ASP A 268 31.92 -4.22 5.44
C ASP A 268 32.32 -2.79 5.79
N ARG A 269 31.69 -1.80 5.16
CA ARG A 269 32.03 -0.38 5.34
C ARG A 269 31.05 0.38 6.22
N PHE A 270 29.79 -0.05 6.24
CA PHE A 270 28.70 0.71 6.83
C PHE A 270 27.89 -0.09 7.84
N ILE A 271 27.31 0.65 8.78
CA ILE A 271 26.21 0.18 9.63
C ILE A 271 24.93 0.81 9.12
N PHE A 272 24.04 0.00 8.54
CA PHE A 272 22.75 0.46 8.07
C PHE A 272 21.76 0.50 9.22
N LYS A 273 21.07 1.62 9.39
CA LYS A 273 19.93 1.81 10.30
C LYS A 273 18.71 2.11 9.45
N ILE A 274 17.78 1.18 9.37
CA ILE A 274 16.67 1.24 8.41
C ILE A 274 15.34 1.26 9.14
N ILE A 275 14.52 2.27 8.86
CA ILE A 275 13.14 2.39 9.35
C ILE A 275 12.23 2.20 8.14
N PRO A 276 11.72 0.97 7.88
CA PRO A 276 11.06 0.66 6.62
C PRO A 276 9.68 1.31 6.47
N MET A 277 9.05 1.70 7.58
CA MET A 277 7.77 2.41 7.57
C MET A 277 7.69 3.33 8.78
N LEU A 278 7.78 4.65 8.54
CA LEU A 278 7.70 5.67 9.59
C LEU A 278 6.29 5.97 10.05
N ASN A 279 5.28 5.74 9.20
CA ASN A 279 3.89 6.03 9.50
C ASN A 279 2.96 4.80 9.43
N PRO A 280 3.14 3.79 10.30
CA PRO A 280 2.25 2.62 10.36
C PRO A 280 0.77 2.96 10.51
N ASP A 281 0.43 3.92 11.38
CA ASP A 281 -0.97 4.28 11.66
C ASP A 281 -1.67 4.82 10.41
N GLY A 282 -1.02 5.73 9.69
CA GLY A 282 -1.55 6.23 8.44
C GLY A 282 -1.70 5.12 7.40
N VAL A 283 -0.74 4.19 7.32
CA VAL A 283 -0.83 3.06 6.37
C VAL A 283 -2.04 2.18 6.69
N ILE A 284 -2.23 1.80 7.95
CA ILE A 284 -3.36 0.94 8.37
C ILE A 284 -4.71 1.59 8.06
N ASN A 285 -4.82 2.91 8.25
CA ASN A 285 -6.08 3.65 8.10
C ASN A 285 -6.39 4.10 6.66
N GLY A 286 -5.46 3.92 5.72
CA GLY A 286 -5.61 4.38 4.32
C GLY A 286 -5.54 5.90 4.19
#